data_AF-A0A431NVI4-F1
#
_entry.id   AF-A0A431NVI4-F1
#
_cell.length_a   1.000
_cell.length_b   1.000
_cell.length_c   1.000
_cell.angle_alpha   90.00
_cell.angle_beta   90.00
_cell.angle_gamma   90.00
#
_symmetry.space_group_name_H-M   'P 1'
#
loop_
_entity.id
_entity.type
_entity.pdbx_description
1 polymer ?
#
loop_
_entity_poly.entity_id
_entity_poly.type
_entity_poly.pdbx_seq_one_letter_code
_entity_poly.pdbx_strand_id
1 'polypeptide(L)'
;MRIVLENVLLFLLPTLVYCGIRYLRSEKRALGSVLNEAPLVLLFVCGAVLVGGLRIYAAATAESGRPDQEYVPPHMGKDGKIEPGRMK
;
A
#
# COMPACT_ATOMS: atom_id res chain seq x y z
N MET A 1 -5.36 -8.38 -9.29
CA MET A 1 -5.60 -7.01 -9.81
C MET A 1 -5.84 -5.96 -8.72
N ARG A 2 -6.55 -6.27 -7.61
CA ARG A 2 -6.80 -5.30 -6.51
C ARG A 2 -5.53 -4.65 -5.93
N ILE A 3 -4.51 -5.46 -5.66
CA ILE A 3 -3.25 -5.02 -5.03
C ILE A 3 -2.51 -3.99 -5.88
N VAL A 4 -2.50 -4.17 -7.21
CA VAL A 4 -1.83 -3.25 -8.13
C VAL A 4 -2.58 -1.92 -8.15
N LEU A 5 -3.91 -1.97 -8.26
CA LEU A 5 -4.74 -0.77 -8.29
C LEU A 5 -4.63 0.03 -6.98
N GLU A 6 -4.68 -0.64 -5.84
CA GLU A 6 -4.50 -0.02 -4.52
C GLU A 6 -3.14 0.68 -4.42
N ASN A 7 -2.05 -0.02 -4.78
CA ASN A 7 -0.71 0.56 -4.74
C ASN A 7 -0.59 1.79 -5.65
N VAL A 8 -1.12 1.74 -6.87
CA VAL A 8 -1.09 2.85 -7.82
C VAL A 8 -1.92 4.03 -7.30
N LEU A 9 -3.11 3.78 -6.78
CA LEU A 9 -3.99 4.81 -6.23
C LEU A 9 -3.35 5.48 -5.02
N LEU A 10 -2.78 4.69 -4.12
CA LEU A 10 -2.12 5.18 -2.91
C LEU A 10 -0.85 5.97 -3.26
N PHE A 11 -0.08 5.50 -4.25
CA PHE A 11 1.11 6.19 -4.76
C PHE A 11 0.79 7.56 -5.36
N LEU A 12 -0.32 7.67 -6.10
CA LEU A 12 -0.76 8.92 -6.72
C LEU A 12 -1.43 9.89 -5.75
N LEU A 13 -1.77 9.45 -4.54
CA LEU A 13 -2.50 10.23 -3.55
C LEU A 13 -1.82 11.58 -3.20
N PRO A 14 -0.50 11.66 -2.94
CA PRO A 14 0.16 12.94 -2.67
C PRO A 14 0.05 13.92 -3.85
N THR A 15 0.15 13.40 -5.08
CA THR A 15 0.01 14.19 -6.31
C THR A 15 -1.43 14.70 -6.47
N LEU A 16 -2.43 13.86 -6.21
CA LEU A 16 -3.84 14.26 -6.24
C LEU A 16 -4.14 15.33 -5.18
N VAL A 17 -3.62 15.18 -3.97
CA VAL A 17 -3.76 16.18 -2.90
C VAL A 17 -3.12 17.51 -3.29
N TYR A 18 -1.89 17.48 -3.83
CA TYR A 18 -1.20 18.69 -4.31
C TYR A 18 -2.01 19.42 -5.39
N CYS A 19 -2.47 18.70 -6.41
CA CYS A 19 -3.31 19.24 -7.46
C CYS A 19 -4.64 19.79 -6.92
N GLY A 20 -5.29 19.07 -6.00
CA GLY A 20 -6.54 19.48 -5.37
C GLY A 20 -6.41 20.78 -4.58
N ILE A 21 -5.35 20.93 -3.77
CA ILE A 21 -5.09 22.15 -3.01
C ILE A 21 -4.81 23.33 -3.95
N ARG A 22 -4.00 23.15 -4.99
CA ARG A 22 -3.72 24.19 -5.99
C ARG A 22 -4.98 24.63 -6.73
N TYR A 23 -5.82 23.67 -7.12
CA TYR A 23 -7.09 23.93 -7.77
C TYR A 23 -8.05 24.73 -6.88
N LEU A 24 -8.19 24.34 -5.60
CA LEU A 24 -9.04 25.05 -4.63
C LEU A 24 -8.52 26.46 -4.33
N ARG A 25 -7.20 26.68 -4.36
CA ARG A 25 -6.57 27.99 -4.17
C ARG A 25 -6.69 28.94 -5.37
N SER A 26 -7.51 28.60 -6.38
CA SER A 26 -7.85 29.47 -7.51
C SER A 26 -6.67 29.90 -8.39
N GLU A 27 -5.57 29.14 -8.38
CA GLU A 27 -4.68 29.16 -9.53
C GLU A 27 -5.40 28.43 -10.67
N LYS A 28 -6.24 29.15 -11.43
CA LYS A 28 -6.80 28.71 -12.72
C LYS A 28 -5.70 28.62 -13.78
N ARG A 29 -4.54 28.09 -13.41
CA ARG A 29 -3.42 27.79 -14.29
C ARG A 29 -3.74 26.48 -15.00
N ALA A 30 -3.35 26.40 -16.26
CA ALA A 30 -3.44 25.15 -17.00
C ALA A 30 -2.70 24.04 -16.25
N LEU A 31 -3.24 22.81 -16.27
CA LEU A 31 -2.67 21.64 -15.61
C LEU A 31 -1.17 21.46 -15.90
N GLY A 32 -0.74 21.75 -17.14
CA GLY A 32 0.67 21.71 -17.53
C GLY A 32 1.56 22.71 -16.78
N SER A 33 1.05 23.90 -16.46
CA SER A 33 1.79 24.90 -15.67
C SER A 33 1.94 24.47 -14.21
N VAL A 34 0.92 23.84 -13.64
CA VAL A 34 0.94 23.33 -12.26
C VAL A 34 1.92 22.18 -12.12
N LEU A 35 1.98 21.28 -13.11
CA LEU A 35 2.94 20.16 -13.14
C LEU A 35 4.38 20.62 -13.34
N ASN A 36 4.61 21.71 -14.08
CA ASN A 36 5.95 22.23 -14.32
C ASN A 36 6.53 22.92 -13.07
N GLU A 37 5.67 23.54 -12.25
CA GLU A 37 6.07 24.12 -10.96
C GLU A 37 6.04 23.10 -9.81
N ALA A 38 5.46 21.93 -10.03
CA ALA A 38 5.35 20.91 -8.99
C ALA A 38 6.73 20.33 -8.64
N PRO A 39 7.03 20.11 -7.35
CA PRO A 39 8.22 19.40 -6.95
C PRO A 39 8.03 17.89 -7.16
N LEU A 40 8.09 17.45 -8.42
CA LEU A 40 7.77 16.08 -8.83
C LEU A 40 8.60 15.03 -8.08
N VAL A 41 9.88 15.31 -7.83
CA VAL A 41 10.76 14.41 -7.06
C VAL A 41 10.25 14.23 -5.63
N LEU A 42 9.82 15.31 -4.97
CA LEU A 42 9.28 15.22 -3.61
C LEU A 42 7.93 14.49 -3.61
N LEU A 43 7.05 14.76 -4.57
CA LEU A 43 5.77 14.05 -4.70
C LEU A 43 5.98 12.55 -4.93
N PHE A 44 6.96 12.20 -5.76
CA PHE A 44 7.35 10.82 -6.02
C PHE A 44 7.87 10.12 -4.75
N VAL A 45 8.80 10.77 -4.03
CA VAL A 45 9.36 10.25 -2.77
C VAL A 45 8.27 10.11 -1.71
N CYS A 46 7.39 11.10 -1.55
CA CYS A 46 6.24 11.02 -0.65
C CYS A 46 5.33 9.85 -1.01
N GLY A 47 5.02 9.65 -2.30
CA GLY A 47 4.22 8.50 -2.77
C GLY A 47 4.89 7.17 -2.45
N ALA A 48 6.19 7.05 -2.70
CA ALA A 48 6.96 5.85 -2.42
C ALA A 48 7.01 5.53 -0.91
N VAL A 49 7.24 6.55 -0.07
CA VAL A 49 7.25 6.42 1.40
C VAL A 49 5.87 6.04 1.92
N LEU A 50 4.80 6.62 1.38
CA LEU A 50 3.43 6.30 1.77
C LEU A 50 3.09 4.84 1.48
N VAL A 51 3.36 4.36 0.26
CA VAL A 51 3.12 2.97 -0.14
C VAL A 51 3.99 2.03 0.67
N GLY A 52 5.30 2.29 0.74
CA GLY A 52 6.24 1.46 1.47
C GLY A 52 5.90 1.38 2.96
N GLY A 53 5.65 2.53 3.59
CA GLY A 53 5.28 2.62 4.99
C GLY A 53 3.98 1.89 5.32
N LEU A 54 2.93 2.06 4.50
CA LEU A 54 1.67 1.36 4.71
C LEU A 54 1.84 -0.16 4.52
N ARG A 55 2.64 -0.61 3.55
CA ARG A 55 2.92 -2.03 3.34
C ARG A 55 3.72 -2.66 4.48
N ILE A 56 4.75 -1.95 4.96
CA ILE A 56 5.54 -2.38 6.12
C ILE A 56 4.65 -2.48 7.36
N TYR A 57 3.81 -1.47 7.59
CA TYR A 57 2.85 -1.47 8.69
C TYR A 57 1.88 -2.65 8.58
N ALA A 58 1.25 -2.84 7.41
CA ALA A 58 0.32 -3.93 7.17
C ALA A 58 0.96 -5.30 7.37
N ALA A 59 2.20 -5.48 6.92
CA ALA A 59 2.96 -6.70 7.13
C ALA A 59 3.30 -6.92 8.61
N ALA A 60 3.64 -5.86 9.35
CA ALA A 60 3.94 -5.94 10.78
C ALA A 60 2.71 -6.32 11.63
N THR A 61 1.52 -5.88 11.23
CA THR A 61 0.26 -6.12 11.94
C THR A 61 -0.51 -7.35 11.45
N ALA A 62 -0.07 -8.01 10.38
CA ALA A 62 -0.75 -9.18 9.87
C ALA A 62 -0.58 -10.39 10.80
N GLU A 63 -1.69 -11.05 11.15
CA GLU A 63 -1.71 -12.29 11.95
C GLU A 63 -1.26 -13.52 11.13
N SER A 64 -1.37 -13.46 9.79
CA SER A 64 -1.03 -14.56 8.87
C SER A 64 -0.33 -14.05 7.61
N GLY A 65 0.50 -14.89 6.99
CA GLY A 65 1.25 -14.59 5.77
C GLY A 65 2.58 -13.84 5.99
N ARG A 66 3.19 -13.92 7.18
CA ARG A 66 4.53 -13.36 7.41
C ARG A 66 5.59 -14.24 6.70
N PRO A 67 6.72 -13.68 6.25
CA PRO A 67 7.73 -14.45 5.51
C PRO A 67 8.36 -15.60 6.30
N ASP A 68 8.32 -15.51 7.63
CA ASP A 68 8.81 -16.48 8.60
C ASP A 68 7.77 -17.52 9.05
N GLN A 69 6.52 -17.40 8.57
CA GLN A 69 5.47 -18.37 8.90
C GLN A 69 5.53 -19.61 8.01
N GLU A 70 5.47 -20.78 8.64
CA GLU A 70 5.43 -22.07 7.93
C GLU A 70 3.99 -22.58 7.88
N TYR A 71 3.53 -22.98 6.69
CA TYR A 71 2.24 -23.63 6.57
C TYR A 71 2.34 -25.07 7.06
N VAL A 72 1.65 -25.37 8.17
CA VAL A 72 1.49 -26.73 8.64
C VAL A 72 0.21 -27.29 8.01
N PRO A 73 0.31 -28.27 7.09
CA PRO A 73 -0.85 -28.85 6.45
C PRO A 73 -1.72 -29.61 7.47
N PRO A 74 -3.00 -29.86 7.13
CA PRO A 74 -3.85 -30.70 7.94
C PRO A 74 -3.21 -32.08 8.11
N HIS A 75 -3.14 -32.56 9.35
CA HIS A 75 -2.56 -33.85 9.66
C HIS A 75 -3.40 -34.57 10.70
N MET A 76 -3.26 -35.90 10.75
CA MET A 76 -3.93 -36.71 11.75
C MET A 76 -3.22 -36.53 13.10
N GLY A 77 -3.93 -35.96 14.08
CA GLY A 77 -3.45 -35.84 15.45
C GLY A 77 -3.30 -37.22 16.10
N LYS A 78 -2.58 -37.26 17.24
CA LYS A 78 -2.33 -38.51 17.99
C LYS A 78 -3.62 -39.20 18.46
N ASP A 79 -4.70 -38.44 18.52
CA ASP A 79 -6.02 -38.88 18.99
C ASP A 79 -6.89 -39.45 17.85
N GLY A 80 -6.34 -39.58 16.64
CA GLY A 80 -7.06 -40.04 15.44
C GLY A 80 -8.02 -39.00 14.85
N LYS A 81 -8.00 -37.77 15.35
CA LYS A 81 -8.77 -36.64 14.80
C LYS A 81 -7.91 -35.84 13.83
N ILE A 82 -8.52 -35.33 12.76
CA ILE A 82 -7.84 -34.45 11.81
C ILE A 82 -7.69 -33.07 12.46
N GLU A 83 -6.45 -32.64 12.67
CA GLU A 83 -6.15 -31.26 13.05
C GLU A 83 -6.13 -30.39 11.78
N PRO A 84 -6.93 -29.31 11.72
CA PRO A 84 -6.94 -28.42 10.57
C PRO A 84 -5.59 -27.73 10.38
N GLY A 85 -5.25 -27.46 9.13
CA GLY A 85 -4.00 -26.78 8.78
C GLY A 85 -3.94 -25.40 9.42
N ARG A 86 -2.76 -25.04 9.91
CA ARG A 86 -2.50 -23.78 10.60
C ARG A 86 -1.21 -23.16 10.09
N MET A 87 -1.16 -21.83 10.10
CA MET A 87 0.11 -21.13 9.94
C MET A 87 0.80 -21.10 11.31
N LYS A 88 2.07 -21.52 11.36
CA LYS A 88 2.90 -21.51 12.56
C LYS A 88 3.99 -20.47 12.46
#